data_AF-A0A935LPB9-F1
#
_entry.id   AF-A0A935LPB9-F1
#
_cell.length_a   1.000
_cell.length_b   1.000
_cell.length_c   1.000
_cell.angle_alpha   90.00
_cell.angle_beta   90.00
_cell.angle_gamma   90.00
#
_symmetry.space_group_name_H-M   'P 1'
#
loop_
_entity.id
_entity.type
_entity.pdbx_description
1 polymer ?
#
loop_
_entity_poly.entity_id
_entity_poly.type
_entity_poly.pdbx_seq_one_letter_code
_entity_poly.pdbx_strand_id
1 'polypeptide(L)' 'MYQRKHPFPVNVVSVPRTGYYAFVNATIVKDGKTTLDNATMLIKEGKILTIGK' A
#
# COMPACT_ATOMS: atom_id res chain seq x y z
N MET A 1 -44.51 9.32 7.76
CA MET A 1 -43.09 9.63 8.03
C MET A 1 -42.29 8.33 7.92
N TYR A 2 -41.54 8.11 6.83
CA TYR A 2 -40.60 6.99 6.76
C TYR A 2 -39.19 7.55 6.56
N GLN A 3 -38.39 7.54 7.62
CA GLN A 3 -36.99 7.93 7.56
C GLN A 3 -36.21 6.78 6.90
N ARG A 4 -35.77 6.95 5.64
CA ARG A 4 -34.80 6.01 5.04
C ARG A 4 -33.46 6.18 5.78
N LYS A 5 -33.08 5.18 6.57
CA LYS A 5 -31.69 5.01 7.00
C LYS A 5 -30.86 4.74 5.75
N HIS A 6 -30.06 5.72 5.34
CA HIS A 6 -28.96 5.47 4.43
C HIS A 6 -27.97 4.59 5.19
N PRO A 7 -27.54 3.41 4.66
CA PRO A 7 -26.41 2.75 5.27
C PRO A 7 -25.23 3.70 5.10
N PHE A 8 -24.72 4.23 6.21
CA PHE A 8 -23.49 4.99 6.22
C PHE A 8 -22.44 4.19 5.43
N PRO A 9 -21.61 4.83 4.58
CA PRO A 9 -20.50 4.12 3.98
C PRO A 9 -19.70 3.55 5.13
N VAL A 10 -19.70 2.22 5.27
CA VAL A 10 -18.83 1.56 6.22
C VAL A 10 -17.45 1.90 5.71
N ASN A 11 -16.77 2.80 6.40
CA ASN A 11 -15.35 3.03 6.19
C ASN A 11 -14.68 1.77 6.73
N VAL A 12 -14.77 0.68 5.96
CA VAL A 12 -13.95 -0.50 6.18
C VAL A 12 -12.55 0.07 6.15
N VAL A 13 -11.89 0.12 7.33
CA VAL A 13 -10.43 0.22 7.39
C VAL A 13 -10.00 -0.85 6.43
N SER A 14 -9.51 -0.45 5.26
CA SER A 14 -9.28 -1.35 4.15
C SER A 14 -8.34 -2.39 4.70
N VAL A 15 -8.87 -3.58 5.01
CA VAL A 15 -8.07 -4.65 5.58
C VAL A 15 -7.05 -4.90 4.49
N PRO A 16 -5.75 -4.64 4.71
CA PRO A 16 -4.75 -4.86 3.68
C PRO A 16 -4.94 -6.30 3.25
N ARG A 17 -5.27 -6.52 1.97
CA ARG A 17 -5.61 -7.84 1.46
C ARG A 17 -4.38 -8.72 1.72
N THR A 18 -4.42 -9.46 2.82
CA THR A 18 -3.50 -10.53 3.19
C THR A 18 -2.01 -10.17 3.04
N GLY A 19 -1.57 -9.07 3.64
CA GLY A 19 -0.15 -8.74 3.79
C GLY A 19 0.58 -8.23 2.53
N TYR A 20 -0.15 -7.80 1.49
CA TYR A 20 0.46 -7.14 0.33
C TYR A 20 0.49 -5.62 0.49
N TYR A 21 1.65 -5.03 0.22
CA TYR A 21 1.85 -3.57 0.19
C TYR A 21 2.65 -3.18 -1.05
N ALA A 22 2.32 -2.01 -1.61
CA ALA A 22 3.06 -1.40 -2.70
C ALA A 22 3.39 0.05 -2.36
N PHE A 23 4.67 0.40 -2.37
CA PHE A 23 5.11 1.78 -2.42
C PHE A 23 5.36 2.14 -3.87
N VAL A 24 4.79 3.24 -4.35
CA VAL A 24 4.89 3.70 -5.75
C VAL A 24 5.34 5.15 -5.78
N ASN A 25 6.04 5.55 -6.86
CA ASN A 25 6.65 6.88 -6.97
C ASN A 25 7.47 7.25 -5.72
N ALA A 26 8.22 6.28 -5.20
CA ALA A 26 8.96 6.40 -3.95
C ALA A 26 10.45 6.60 -4.22
N THR A 27 11.13 7.30 -3.31
CA THR A 27 12.59 7.27 -3.19
C THR A 27 12.97 6.15 -2.22
N ILE A 28 13.67 5.12 -2.71
CA ILE A 28 14.02 3.92 -1.97
C ILE A 28 15.54 3.84 -1.82
N VAL A 29 16.03 3.87 -0.59
CA VAL A 29 17.43 3.60 -0.26
C VAL A 29 17.59 2.10 -0.03
N LYS A 30 18.16 1.37 -0.99
CA LYS A 30 18.29 -0.10 -0.91
C LYS A 30 19.53 -0.53 -0.11
N ASP A 31 20.60 0.27 -0.19
CA ASP A 31 21.87 0.06 0.51
C ASP A 31 22.60 1.41 0.65
N GLY A 32 23.76 1.42 1.32
CA GLY A 32 24.52 2.65 1.58
C GLY A 32 25.11 3.36 0.36
N LYS A 33 25.05 2.76 -0.83
CA LYS A 33 25.55 3.34 -2.09
C LYS A 33 24.45 3.58 -3.12
N THR A 34 23.28 2.99 -2.95
CA THR A 34 22.25 2.97 -3.99
C THR A 34 20.90 3.45 -3.49
N THR A 35 20.43 4.50 -4.15
CA THR A 35 19.10 5.08 -3.98
C THR A 35 18.39 5.06 -5.33
N LEU A 36 17.11 4.69 -5.32
CA LEU A 36 16.26 4.63 -6.50
C LEU A 36 15.13 5.66 -6.36
N ASP A 37 15.08 6.62 -7.26
CA ASP A 37 13.98 7.60 -7.34
C ASP A 37 12.85 7.12 -8.25
N ASN A 38 11.62 7.58 -7.96
CA ASN A 38 10.40 7.20 -8.68
C ASN A 38 10.28 5.68 -8.88
N ALA A 39 10.58 4.92 -7.83
CA ALA A 39 10.60 3.47 -7.84
C ALA A 39 9.33 2.89 -7.21
N THR A 40 9.11 1.60 -7.48
CA THR A 40 8.08 0.77 -6.88
C THR A 40 8.70 -0.36 -6.04
N MET A 41 8.19 -0.56 -4.83
CA MET A 41 8.53 -1.69 -3.96
C MET A 41 7.26 -2.48 -3.62
N LEU A 42 7.32 -3.79 -3.84
CA LEU A 42 6.26 -4.72 -3.43
C LEU A 42 6.70 -5.51 -2.19
N ILE A 43 5.82 -5.55 -1.20
CA ILE A 43 5.96 -6.35 0.02
C ILE A 43 4.82 -7.37 0.05
N LYS A 44 5.13 -8.61 0.41
CA LYS A 44 4.17 -9.65 0.72
C LYS A 44 4.53 -10.30 2.05
N GLU A 45 3.58 -10.34 2.96
CA GLU A 45 3.69 -11.01 4.27
C GLU A 45 4.95 -10.54 5.04
N GLY A 46 5.21 -9.24 5.01
CA GLY A 46 6.35 -8.61 5.70
C GLY A 46 7.70 -8.80 5.01
N LYS A 47 7.75 -9.42 3.82
CA LYS A 47 8.98 -9.60 3.03
C LYS A 47 8.95 -8.77 1.76
N ILE A 48 10.08 -8.17 1.42
CA ILE A 48 10.26 -7.48 0.15
C ILE A 48 10.33 -8.53 -0.96
N LEU A 49 9.44 -8.42 -1.94
CA LEU A 49 9.44 -9.29 -3.12
C LEU A 49 10.24 -8.70 -4.26
N THR A 50 10.06 -7.40 -4.52
CA THR A 50 10.75 -6.71 -5.62
C THR A 50 10.90 -5.22 -5.34
N ILE A 51 11.95 -4.65 -5.94
CA ILE A 51 12.24 -3.21 -5.98
C ILE A 51 12.67 -2.90 -7.42
N GLY A 52 12.01 -1.94 -8.08
CA GLY A 52 12.33 -1.54 -9.45
C GLY A 52 11.80 -0.16 -9.80
N LYS A 53 12.22 0.37 -10.95
CA LYS A 53 11.54 1.51 -11.60
C LYS A 53 10.43 0.98 -12.49
#